data_AF-A0A356W5W1-F1
#
_entry.id   AF-A0A356W5W1-F1
#
_cell.length_a   1.000
_cell.length_b   1.000
_cell.length_c   1.000
_cell.angle_alpha   90.00
_cell.angle_beta   90.00
_cell.angle_gamma   90.00
#
_symmetry.space_group_name_H-M   'P 1'
#
loop_
_entity.id
_entity.type
_entity.pdbx_description
1 polymer ?
#
loop_
_entity_poly.entity_id
_entity_poly.type
_entity_poly.pdbx_seq_one_letter_code
_entity_poly.pdbx_strand_id
1 'polypeptide(L)'
;MSKKQDIPQEVYELYDAYCHGDISRRAFFSGLGKYAVGGMTVTSLAACVMPDYAKQQTQPGADGLYEEMLIYNSPNGAGEMEGYFVRPANAAGKLPGIVIIHENRGLNPHIRDVTRRAAQAGFVA
;
A
#
# COMPACT_ATOMS: atom_id res chain seq x y z
N MET A 1 18.47 -16.39 1.40
CA MET A 1 18.11 -16.18 -0.03
C MET A 1 16.90 -17.04 -0.32
N SER A 2 15.71 -16.43 -0.47
CA SER A 2 14.51 -17.19 -0.85
C SER A 2 14.71 -17.74 -2.26
N LYS A 3 14.49 -19.05 -2.46
CA LYS A 3 14.48 -19.67 -3.79
C LYS A 3 13.50 -18.87 -4.64
N LYS A 4 13.97 -18.24 -5.72
CA LYS A 4 13.09 -17.65 -6.73
C LYS A 4 12.22 -18.80 -7.22
N GLN A 5 10.93 -18.79 -6.88
CA GLN A 5 10.03 -19.78 -7.45
C GLN A 5 10.04 -19.57 -8.96
N ASP A 6 10.16 -20.66 -9.74
CA ASP A 6 10.13 -20.59 -11.20
C ASP A 6 8.69 -20.31 -11.64
N ILE A 7 8.29 -19.05 -11.51
CA ILE A 7 6.98 -18.55 -11.90
C ILE A 7 7.04 -18.21 -13.39
N PRO A 8 6.11 -18.72 -14.21
CA PRO A 8 6.05 -18.39 -15.63
C PRO A 8 5.96 -16.87 -15.86
N GLN A 9 6.63 -16.38 -16.90
CA GLN A 9 6.66 -14.94 -17.21
C GLN A 9 5.25 -14.39 -17.45
N GLU A 10 4.37 -15.19 -18.03
CA GLU A 10 2.99 -14.85 -18.34
C GLU A 10 2.16 -14.56 -17.08
N VAL A 11 2.55 -15.10 -15.92
CA VAL A 11 1.92 -14.76 -14.63
C VAL A 11 2.25 -13.32 -14.22
N TYR A 12 3.46 -12.85 -14.53
CA TYR A 12 3.84 -11.44 -14.33
C TYR A 12 3.13 -10.52 -15.32
N GLU A 13 2.99 -10.94 -16.59
CA GLU A 13 2.24 -10.18 -17.61
C GLU A 13 0.75 -10.05 -17.25
N LEU A 14 0.15 -11.13 -16.72
CA LEU A 14 -1.22 -11.09 -16.19
C LEU A 14 -1.35 -10.11 -15.01
N TYR A 15 -0.36 -10.07 -14.13
CA TYR A 15 -0.35 -9.11 -13.03
C TYR A 15 -0.17 -7.67 -13.53
N ASP A 16 0.72 -7.46 -14.50
CA ASP A 16 0.99 -6.16 -15.11
C ASP A 16 -0.29 -5.56 -15.73
N ALA A 17 -0.96 -6.32 -16.60
CA ALA A 17 -2.24 -5.94 -17.18
C ALA A 17 -3.32 -5.69 -16.13
N TYR A 18 -3.33 -6.47 -15.04
CA TYR A 18 -4.29 -6.26 -13.95
C TYR A 18 -4.01 -4.98 -13.17
N CYS A 19 -2.76 -4.71 -12.81
CA CYS A 19 -2.41 -3.57 -11.96
C CYS A 19 -2.43 -2.23 -12.70
N HIS A 20 -2.34 -2.23 -14.03
CA HIS A 20 -2.57 -1.07 -14.87
C HIS A 20 -4.04 -0.90 -15.29
N GLY A 21 -4.92 -1.85 -14.96
CA GLY A 21 -6.36 -1.75 -15.18
C GLY A 21 -6.83 -2.24 -16.57
N ASP A 22 -5.95 -2.83 -17.37
CA ASP A 22 -6.27 -3.38 -18.69
C ASP A 22 -7.21 -4.60 -18.61
N ILE A 23 -7.14 -5.34 -17.51
CA ILE A 23 -8.02 -6.49 -17.25
C ILE A 23 -8.70 -6.41 -15.89
N SER A 24 -9.93 -6.93 -15.81
CA SER A 24 -10.64 -7.03 -14.54
C SER A 24 -9.98 -8.03 -13.59
N ARG A 25 -10.23 -7.87 -12.28
CA ARG A 25 -9.83 -8.87 -11.26
C ARG A 25 -10.30 -10.28 -11.63
N ARG A 26 -11.52 -10.43 -12.16
CA ARG A 26 -12.03 -11.74 -12.58
C ARG A 26 -11.21 -12.33 -13.73
N ALA A 27 -10.84 -11.51 -14.71
CA ALA A 27 -10.01 -11.92 -15.84
C ALA A 27 -8.59 -12.31 -15.39
N PHE A 28 -8.00 -11.57 -14.45
CA PHE A 28 -6.72 -11.90 -13.83
C PHE A 28 -6.75 -13.29 -13.17
N PHE A 29 -7.68 -13.52 -12.24
CA PHE A 29 -7.78 -14.82 -11.54
C PHE A 29 -8.15 -15.98 -12.48
N SER A 30 -8.94 -15.72 -13.53
CA SER A 30 -9.24 -16.71 -14.57
C SER A 30 -7.99 -17.07 -15.39
N GLY A 31 -7.18 -16.07 -15.77
CA GLY A 31 -5.93 -16.25 -16.50
C GLY A 31 -4.90 -17.08 -15.72
N LEU A 32 -4.78 -16.84 -14.42
CA LEU A 32 -3.91 -17.63 -13.52
C LEU A 32 -4.25 -19.12 -13.50
N GLY A 33 -5.51 -19.49 -13.75
CA GLY A 33 -5.96 -20.89 -13.81
C GLY A 33 -5.20 -21.73 -14.83
N LYS A 34 -4.71 -21.11 -15.92
CA LYS A 34 -3.91 -21.80 -16.94
C LYS A 34 -2.53 -22.25 -16.44
N TYR A 35 -2.04 -21.63 -15.38
CA TYR A 35 -0.69 -21.86 -14.83
C TYR A 35 -0.71 -22.60 -13.49
N ALA A 36 -1.90 -22.91 -12.96
CA ALA A 36 -2.09 -23.64 -11.70
C ALA A 36 -1.87 -25.16 -11.89
N VAL A 37 -0.65 -25.55 -12.26
CA VAL A 37 -0.22 -26.92 -12.52
C VAL A 37 0.80 -27.39 -11.49
N GLY A 38 1.02 -28.71 -11.38
CA GLY A 38 2.12 -29.27 -10.58
C GLY A 38 2.04 -29.00 -9.07
N GLY A 39 0.83 -28.84 -8.51
CA GLY A 39 0.62 -28.54 -7.10
C GLY A 39 0.57 -27.04 -6.77
N MET A 40 0.76 -26.16 -7.75
CA MET A 40 0.51 -24.73 -7.59
C MET A 40 -0.99 -24.43 -7.70
N THR A 41 -1.51 -23.64 -6.77
CA THR A 41 -2.89 -23.14 -6.82
C THR A 41 -2.93 -21.74 -7.42
N VAL A 42 -4.07 -21.34 -7.97
CA VAL A 42 -4.32 -19.95 -8.40
C VAL A 42 -4.01 -18.95 -7.29
N THR A 43 -4.37 -19.28 -6.04
CA THR A 43 -4.10 -18.42 -4.88
C THR A 43 -2.60 -18.31 -4.59
N SER A 44 -1.84 -19.40 -4.71
CA SER A 44 -0.38 -19.39 -4.52
C SER A 44 0.31 -18.55 -5.60
N LEU A 45 -0.11 -18.66 -6.86
CA LEU A 45 0.42 -17.85 -7.96
C LEU A 45 0.13 -16.37 -7.76
N ALA A 46 -1.11 -16.03 -7.40
CA ALA A 46 -1.49 -14.66 -7.12
C ALA A 46 -0.66 -14.08 -5.96
N ALA A 47 -0.45 -14.83 -4.88
CA ALA A 47 0.34 -14.39 -3.73
C ALA A 47 1.82 -14.11 -4.06
N CYS A 48 2.34 -14.70 -5.13
CA CYS A 48 3.73 -14.49 -5.53
C CYS A 48 3.97 -13.22 -6.34
N VAL A 49 2.94 -12.74 -7.07
CA VAL A 49 3.04 -11.55 -7.93
C VAL A 49 2.31 -10.34 -7.36
N MET A 50 1.31 -10.54 -6.51
CA MET A 50 0.63 -9.44 -5.84
C MET A 50 1.49 -8.88 -4.70
N PRO A 51 1.46 -7.56 -4.49
CA PRO A 51 2.17 -6.92 -3.40
C PRO A 51 1.57 -7.30 -2.05
N ASP A 52 2.43 -7.62 -1.10
CA ASP A 52 2.07 -7.86 0.30
C ASP A 52 2.42 -6.61 1.13
N TYR A 53 1.53 -5.61 1.12
CA TYR A 53 1.77 -4.36 1.85
C TYR A 53 1.81 -4.53 3.37
N ALA A 54 1.18 -5.59 3.90
CA ALA A 54 1.21 -5.88 5.34
C ALA A 54 2.63 -6.27 5.79
N LYS A 55 3.38 -7.02 4.96
CA LYS A 55 4.80 -7.32 5.23
C LYS A 55 5.75 -6.13 5.03
N GLN A 56 5.30 -5.07 4.37
CA GLN A 56 6.09 -3.85 4.13
C GLN A 56 5.96 -2.81 5.25
N GLN A 57 5.09 -3.07 6.22
CA GLN A 57 4.93 -2.26 7.43
C GLN A 57 5.96 -2.66 8.47
N THR A 58 6.74 -1.70 8.98
CA THR A 58 7.79 -1.96 9.98
C THR A 58 7.26 -1.91 11.41
N GLN A 59 6.18 -1.16 11.67
CA GLN A 59 5.52 -1.12 12.97
C GLN A 59 4.00 -1.22 12.81
N PRO A 60 3.30 -2.12 13.53
CA PRO A 60 1.87 -1.98 13.84
C PRO A 60 1.58 -0.64 14.53
N GLY A 61 0.32 -0.19 14.54
CA GLY A 61 -0.12 1.08 15.16
C GLY A 61 0.72 1.46 16.39
N ALA A 62 1.20 2.70 16.41
CA ALA A 62 2.23 3.09 17.38
C ALA A 62 1.59 3.77 18.59
N ASP A 63 1.89 3.25 19.78
CA ASP A 63 1.53 3.90 21.03
C ASP A 63 2.08 5.33 21.08
N GLY A 64 1.30 6.27 21.60
CA GLY A 64 1.72 7.67 21.75
C GLY A 64 1.60 8.53 20.49
N LEU A 65 0.96 8.04 19.42
CA LEU A 65 0.57 8.85 18.27
C LEU A 65 -0.93 9.19 18.29
N TYR A 66 -1.27 10.34 17.72
CA TYR A 66 -2.63 10.71 17.33
C TYR A 66 -2.72 10.51 15.81
N GLU A 67 -3.71 9.74 15.37
CA GLU A 67 -3.93 9.37 13.97
C GLU A 67 -5.36 9.74 13.57
N GLU A 68 -5.54 10.38 12.42
CA GLU A 68 -6.85 10.79 11.90
C GLU A 68 -6.87 10.75 10.37
N MET A 69 -8.03 10.46 9.77
CA MET A 69 -8.29 10.75 8.36
C MET A 69 -8.92 12.13 8.27
N LEU A 70 -8.19 13.10 7.73
CA LEU A 70 -8.66 14.47 7.55
C LEU A 70 -9.28 14.65 6.17
N ILE A 71 -10.48 15.22 6.14
CA ILE A 71 -11.12 15.69 4.91
C ILE A 71 -10.74 17.15 4.69
N TYR A 72 -10.34 17.51 3.47
CA TYR A 72 -9.99 18.87 3.10
C TYR A 72 -10.45 19.22 1.69
N ASN A 73 -10.74 20.51 1.47
CA ASN A 73 -11.11 21.03 0.16
C ASN A 73 -9.87 21.32 -0.68
N SER A 74 -9.80 20.71 -1.86
CA SER A 74 -8.83 20.96 -2.92
C SER A 74 -9.53 21.56 -4.15
N PRO A 75 -9.97 22.84 -4.09
CA PRO A 75 -10.82 23.44 -5.13
C PRO A 75 -10.12 23.59 -6.49
N ASN A 76 -8.79 23.67 -6.49
CA ASN A 76 -7.96 23.71 -7.69
C ASN A 76 -7.42 22.31 -8.08
N GLY A 77 -7.85 21.26 -7.38
CA GLY A 77 -7.41 19.87 -7.57
C GLY A 77 -8.60 18.94 -7.77
N ALA A 78 -8.63 17.82 -7.04
CA ALA A 78 -9.64 16.78 -7.18
C ALA A 78 -10.95 17.05 -6.40
N GLY A 79 -11.20 18.30 -5.96
CA GLY A 79 -12.37 18.63 -5.15
C GLY A 79 -12.17 18.28 -3.68
N GLU A 80 -13.14 17.63 -3.04
CA GLU A 80 -12.98 17.13 -1.67
C GLU A 80 -12.00 15.95 -1.65
N MET A 81 -11.00 16.01 -0.77
CA MET A 81 -9.95 15.02 -0.66
C MET A 81 -9.82 14.55 0.79
N GLU A 82 -9.26 13.37 0.98
CA GLU A 82 -8.90 12.86 2.30
C GLU A 82 -7.38 12.62 2.40
N GLY A 83 -6.83 12.78 3.61
CA GLY A 83 -5.42 12.56 3.91
C GLY A 83 -5.24 11.89 5.27
N TYR A 84 -4.20 11.08 5.39
CA TYR A 84 -3.85 10.43 6.65
C TYR A 84 -2.91 11.32 7.45
N PHE A 85 -3.40 11.82 8.58
CA PHE A 85 -2.73 12.78 9.43
C PHE A 85 -2.25 12.11 10.71
N VAL A 86 -0.98 12.31 11.06
CA VAL A 86 -0.36 11.73 12.24
C VAL A 86 0.54 12.75 12.94
N ARG A 87 0.46 12.78 14.28
CA ARG A 87 1.37 13.56 15.14
C ARG A 87 1.64 12.83 16.46
N PRO A 88 2.70 13.19 17.21
CA PRO A 88 2.81 12.78 18.60
C PRO A 88 1.57 13.21 19.41
N ALA A 89 0.99 12.29 20.17
CA ALA A 89 -0.24 12.52 20.92
C ALA A 89 -0.10 13.65 21.94
N ASN A 90 1.03 13.70 22.63
CA ASN A 90 1.31 14.61 23.74
C ASN A 90 2.19 15.82 23.36
N ALA A 91 2.32 16.13 22.07
CA ALA A 91 3.09 17.30 21.64
C ALA A 91 2.48 18.61 22.17
N ALA A 92 3.32 19.44 22.78
CA ALA A 92 2.96 20.80 23.19
C ALA A 92 3.54 21.82 22.19
N GLY A 93 2.70 22.70 21.65
CA GLY A 93 3.11 23.74 20.72
C GLY A 93 3.18 23.30 19.25
N LYS A 94 3.84 24.12 18.41
CA LYS A 94 3.95 23.88 16.96
C LYS A 94 5.04 22.87 16.67
N LEU A 95 4.73 21.89 15.82
CA LEU A 95 5.68 20.91 15.30
C LEU A 95 6.10 21.24 13.86
N PRO A 96 7.32 20.86 13.44
CA PRO A 96 7.68 20.85 12.02
C PRO A 96 6.82 19.83 11.25
N GLY A 97 6.47 20.16 10.01
CA GLY A 97 5.59 19.34 9.17
C GLY A 97 6.32 18.64 8.02
N ILE A 98 5.87 17.43 7.68
CA ILE A 98 6.27 16.67 6.50
C ILE A 98 5.01 16.34 5.72
N VAL A 99 5.02 16.56 4.40
CA VAL A 99 3.92 16.11 3.52
C VAL A 99 4.37 14.86 2.79
N ILE A 100 3.66 13.75 2.98
CA ILE A 100 3.96 12.47 2.34
C ILE A 100 2.99 12.27 1.19
N ILE A 101 3.51 12.32 -0.04
CA ILE A 101 2.75 12.10 -1.26
C ILE A 101 2.99 10.67 -1.72
N HIS A 102 1.94 9.85 -1.71
CA HIS A 102 2.00 8.48 -2.19
C HIS A 102 1.52 8.39 -3.65
N GLU A 103 2.19 7.57 -4.45
CA GLU A 103 1.89 7.39 -5.87
C GLU A 103 0.69 6.45 -6.10
N ASN A 104 0.61 5.89 -7.32
CA ASN A 104 -0.36 4.94 -7.79
C ASN A 104 -0.52 3.79 -6.77
N ARG A 105 -1.76 3.45 -6.37
CA ARG A 105 -2.22 2.49 -5.32
C ARG A 105 -2.82 3.12 -4.06
N GLY A 106 -2.69 4.44 -3.87
CA GLY A 106 -3.34 5.14 -2.77
C GLY A 106 -2.76 4.82 -1.39
N LEU A 107 -3.51 5.16 -0.34
CA LEU A 107 -3.08 5.02 1.05
C LEU A 107 -3.06 3.56 1.50
N ASN A 108 -1.88 2.95 1.51
CA ASN A 108 -1.67 1.57 1.94
C ASN A 108 -0.98 1.48 3.33
N PRO A 109 -0.94 0.29 3.97
CA PRO A 109 -0.30 0.10 5.28
C PRO A 109 1.16 0.57 5.35
N HIS A 110 1.93 0.39 4.28
CA HIS A 110 3.32 0.87 4.21
C HIS A 110 3.39 2.41 4.24
N ILE A 111 2.53 3.10 3.51
CA ILE A 111 2.48 4.57 3.56
C ILE A 111 2.07 5.05 4.95
N ARG A 112 1.06 4.42 5.57
CA ARG A 112 0.68 4.72 6.95
C ARG A 112 1.84 4.51 7.93
N ASP A 113 2.65 3.49 7.71
CA ASP A 113 3.87 3.23 8.49
C ASP A 113 4.93 4.33 8.31
N VAL A 114 5.17 4.78 7.08
CA VAL A 114 6.06 5.92 6.78
C VAL A 114 5.60 7.17 7.53
N THR A 115 4.31 7.50 7.48
CA THR A 115 3.73 8.65 8.19
C THR A 115 3.87 8.53 9.70
N ARG A 116 3.62 7.35 10.27
CA ARG A 116 3.81 7.11 11.71
C ARG A 116 5.27 7.23 12.13
N ARG A 117 6.23 6.77 11.31
CA ARG A 117 7.67 6.96 11.58
C ARG A 117 8.09 8.43 11.57
N ALA A 118 7.53 9.25 10.68
CA ALA A 118 7.75 10.69 10.71
C ALA A 118 7.23 11.30 12.02
N ALA A 119 6.02 10.91 12.45
CA ALA A 119 5.45 11.38 13.70
C ALA A 119 6.24 10.93 14.94
N GLN A 120 6.73 9.69 14.98
CA GLN A 120 7.62 9.20 16.04
C GLN A 120 8.94 9.97 16.12
N ALA A 121 9.42 10.52 15.00
CA ALA A 121 10.59 11.39 14.95
C ALA A 121 10.28 12.85 15.37
N GLY A 122 9.05 13.16 15.80
CA GLY A 122 8.66 14.47 16.33
C GLY A 122 8.04 15.42 15.30
N PHE A 123 7.69 14.94 14.11
CA PHE A 123 7.03 15.74 13.07
C PHE A 123 5.50 15.61 13.14
N VAL A 124 4.79 16.54 12.53
CA VAL A 124 3.43 16.30 12.04
C VAL A 124 3.51 15.83 10.60
N ALA A 125 2.75 14.81 10.21
CA ALA A 125 2.82 14.20 8.89
C ALA A 125 1.45 13.81 8.34
#